data_AF-A0A3B9HQW5-F1
#
_entry.id   AF-A0A3B9HQW5-F1
#
_cell.length_a   1.000
_cell.length_b   1.000
_cell.length_c   1.000
_cell.angle_alpha   90.00
_cell.angle_beta   90.00
_cell.angle_gamma   90.00
#
_symmetry.space_group_name_H-M   'P 1'
#
loop_
_entity.id
_entity.type
_entity.pdbx_description
1 polymer ?
#
loop_
_entity_poly.entity_id
_entity_poly.type
_entity_poly.pdbx_seq_one_letter_code
_entity_poly.pdbx_strand_id
1 'polypeptide(L)'
;MAKKKDTKVVSKELTVEIAPIRDETPLFGGILQNPDKVLQSRGGTLALDTYEDLESDAHVRTVISKRKRAVTSREWVVNEADDTAAAKAAAELIRRHMDKLDIDKATTGFLDAIMKGYSVGEVMWVQEDNEIRPAEIRFRRPQRFVFVDEGDGVEMRLLTLGNTYKGEPLPDRKLIKFTFDPRYENPHGFALGNSLFWPVFFKRKGIT
;
A
#
# COMPACT_ATOMS: atom_id res chain seq x y z
N MET A 1 37.44 -25.29 23.00
CA MET A 1 36.06 -25.67 23.36
C MET A 1 35.18 -24.43 23.26
N ALA A 2 34.27 -24.38 22.29
CA ALA A 2 33.42 -23.22 22.02
C ALA A 2 32.27 -23.15 23.04
N LYS A 3 32.13 -22.02 23.74
CA LYS A 3 30.99 -21.74 24.62
C LYS A 3 29.73 -21.62 23.78
N LYS A 4 28.80 -22.59 23.94
CA LYS A 4 27.41 -22.48 23.45
C LYS A 4 26.79 -21.22 24.05
N LYS A 5 26.29 -20.31 23.20
CA LYS A 5 25.46 -19.18 23.61
C LYS A 5 24.13 -19.74 24.13
N ASP A 6 23.82 -19.49 25.39
CA ASP A 6 22.51 -19.78 25.99
C ASP A 6 21.44 -18.89 25.36
N THR A 7 20.67 -19.43 24.43
CA THR A 7 19.46 -18.78 23.91
C THR A 7 18.39 -18.87 25.00
N LYS A 8 18.23 -17.81 25.79
CA LYS A 8 17.14 -17.71 26.78
C LYS A 8 15.79 -17.84 26.06
N VAL A 9 15.03 -18.87 26.41
CA VAL A 9 13.65 -19.07 25.94
C VAL A 9 12.78 -17.96 26.52
N VAL A 10 12.27 -17.08 25.67
CA VAL A 10 11.36 -15.99 26.05
C VAL A 10 10.03 -16.58 26.50
N SER A 11 9.41 -16.04 27.55
CA SER A 11 8.13 -16.54 28.05
C SER A 11 7.02 -16.37 27.01
N LYS A 12 6.10 -17.33 26.96
CA LYS A 12 5.01 -17.36 25.96
C LYS A 12 4.18 -16.07 25.98
N GLU A 13 3.91 -15.52 27.16
CA GLU A 13 3.16 -14.26 27.36
C GLU A 13 3.80 -13.06 26.67
N LEU A 14 5.14 -13.02 26.56
CA LEU A 14 5.86 -11.94 25.89
C LEU A 14 5.92 -12.12 24.36
N THR A 15 5.52 -13.28 23.86
CA THR A 15 5.60 -13.62 22.42
C THR A 15 4.24 -13.71 21.74
N VAL A 16 3.16 -13.74 22.52
CA VAL A 16 1.79 -13.84 22.01
C VAL A 16 1.15 -12.46 22.04
N GLU A 17 0.62 -12.03 20.89
CA GLU A 17 -0.21 -10.84 20.82
C GLU A 17 -1.54 -11.08 21.55
N ILE A 18 -1.83 -10.24 22.54
CA ILE A 18 -3.01 -10.39 23.42
C ILE A 18 -4.20 -9.50 23.02
N ALA A 19 -3.99 -8.56 22.09
CA ALA A 19 -5.01 -7.64 21.62
C ALA A 19 -5.00 -7.55 20.08
N PRO A 20 -5.30 -8.65 19.37
CA PRO A 20 -5.32 -8.66 17.91
C PRO A 20 -6.58 -7.96 17.37
N ILE A 21 -6.46 -7.33 16.21
CA ILE A 21 -7.54 -6.58 15.52
C ILE A 21 -8.83 -7.43 15.36
N ARG A 22 -8.67 -8.74 15.11
CA ARG A 22 -9.79 -9.69 14.97
C ARG A 22 -10.71 -9.77 16.19
N ASP A 23 -10.21 -9.45 17.38
CA ASP A 23 -10.98 -9.47 18.63
C ASP A 23 -11.74 -8.15 18.85
N GLU A 24 -11.33 -7.06 18.18
CA GLU A 24 -11.95 -5.74 18.29
C GLU A 24 -13.08 -5.52 17.27
N THR A 25 -12.90 -6.01 16.04
CA THR A 25 -13.83 -5.77 14.92
C THR A 25 -14.52 -7.06 14.51
N PRO A 26 -15.87 -7.12 14.42
CA PRO A 26 -16.57 -8.29 13.89
C PRO A 26 -16.15 -8.58 12.44
N LEU A 27 -15.24 -9.53 12.26
CA LEU A 27 -14.77 -9.94 10.93
C LEU A 27 -15.72 -10.95 10.33
N PHE A 28 -16.50 -10.53 9.33
CA PHE A 28 -17.25 -11.49 8.52
C PHE A 28 -16.25 -12.26 7.65
N GLY A 29 -16.12 -13.56 7.89
CA GLY A 29 -15.20 -14.44 7.15
C GLY A 29 -13.72 -14.09 7.32
N GLY A 30 -13.32 -13.36 8.36
CA GLY A 30 -11.94 -12.88 8.53
C GLY A 30 -11.59 -11.65 7.68
N ILE A 31 -12.56 -11.04 6.97
CA ILE A 31 -12.29 -9.89 6.10
C ILE A 31 -12.34 -8.59 6.91
N LEU A 32 -11.26 -7.82 6.82
CA LEU A 32 -11.13 -6.48 7.40
C LEU A 32 -11.80 -5.45 6.50
N GLN A 33 -12.95 -4.96 6.95
CA GLN A 33 -13.68 -3.88 6.27
C GLN A 33 -12.94 -2.56 6.45
N ASN A 34 -13.07 -1.66 5.47
CA ASN A 34 -12.57 -0.30 5.62
C ASN A 34 -13.41 0.44 6.69
N PRO A 35 -12.80 0.97 7.77
CA PRO A 35 -13.52 1.65 8.85
C PRO A 35 -14.06 3.05 8.46
N ASP A 36 -13.72 3.52 7.25
CA ASP A 36 -14.18 4.79 6.71
C ASP A 36 -15.71 4.83 6.55
N LYS A 37 -16.38 5.60 7.43
CA LYS A 37 -17.85 5.76 7.43
C LYS A 37 -18.43 6.34 6.14
N VAL A 38 -17.68 7.21 5.45
CA VAL A 38 -18.13 7.80 4.18
C VAL A 38 -18.20 6.71 3.12
N LEU A 39 -17.15 5.88 3.03
CA LEU A 39 -17.13 4.74 2.13
C LEU A 39 -18.17 3.69 2.51
N GLN A 40 -18.27 3.32 3.80
CA GLN A 40 -19.28 2.36 4.28
C GLN A 40 -20.70 2.76 3.87
N SER A 41 -21.05 4.05 3.97
CA SER A 41 -22.36 4.55 3.54
C SER A 41 -22.63 4.48 2.02
N ARG A 42 -21.59 4.22 1.20
CA ARG A 42 -21.62 4.26 -0.27
C ARG A 42 -21.26 2.94 -0.94
N GLY A 43 -21.08 1.86 -0.18
CA GLY A 43 -20.70 0.55 -0.71
C GLY A 43 -19.29 0.08 -0.30
N GLY A 44 -18.70 0.67 0.73
CA GLY A 44 -17.40 0.30 1.28
C GLY A 44 -16.26 0.56 0.30
N THR A 45 -15.30 -0.37 0.23
CA THR A 45 -14.13 -0.27 -0.64
C THR A 45 -14.51 -0.09 -2.13
N LEU A 46 -15.64 -0.63 -2.58
CA LEU A 46 -16.10 -0.44 -3.97
C LEU A 46 -16.38 1.02 -4.31
N ALA A 47 -16.69 1.84 -3.30
CA ALA A 47 -16.99 3.26 -3.44
C ALA A 47 -15.75 4.17 -3.52
N LEU A 48 -14.53 3.61 -3.59
CA LEU A 48 -13.29 4.38 -3.65
C LEU A 48 -13.23 5.35 -4.86
N ASP A 49 -13.94 5.07 -5.94
CA ASP A 49 -14.07 5.98 -7.10
C ASP A 49 -14.70 7.33 -6.69
N THR A 50 -15.50 7.36 -5.61
CA THR A 50 -16.03 8.60 -5.00
C THR A 50 -14.91 9.58 -4.63
N TYR A 51 -13.74 9.07 -4.21
CA TYR A 51 -12.60 9.91 -3.85
C TYR A 51 -11.81 10.38 -5.06
N GLU A 52 -11.83 9.62 -6.15
CA GLU A 52 -11.31 10.09 -7.45
C GLU A 52 -12.14 11.26 -7.97
N ASP A 53 -13.47 11.19 -7.82
CA ASP A 53 -14.40 12.25 -8.23
C ASP A 53 -14.15 13.56 -7.48
N LEU A 54 -13.59 13.53 -6.26
CA LEU A 54 -13.22 14.73 -5.52
C LEU A 54 -12.12 15.52 -6.23
N GLU A 55 -11.24 14.85 -6.98
CA GLU A 55 -10.19 15.52 -7.74
C GLU A 55 -10.72 16.34 -8.92
N SER A 56 -11.99 16.19 -9.32
CA SER A 56 -12.59 17.12 -10.28
C SER A 56 -12.78 18.54 -9.71
N ASP A 57 -12.69 18.73 -8.39
CA ASP A 57 -12.59 20.06 -7.79
C ASP A 57 -11.20 20.68 -8.05
N ALA A 58 -11.17 21.90 -8.61
CA ALA A 58 -9.93 22.57 -9.01
C ALA A 58 -8.97 22.82 -7.84
N HIS A 59 -9.48 23.11 -6.64
CA HIS A 59 -8.64 23.35 -5.48
C HIS A 59 -8.01 22.04 -4.99
N VAL A 60 -8.81 20.97 -4.88
CA VAL A 60 -8.32 19.63 -4.54
C VAL A 60 -7.25 19.18 -5.54
N ARG A 61 -7.54 19.26 -6.85
CA ARG A 61 -6.59 18.89 -7.91
C ARG A 61 -5.27 19.65 -7.78
N THR A 62 -5.33 20.96 -7.54
CA THR A 62 -4.14 21.82 -7.43
C THR A 62 -3.28 21.40 -6.24
N VAL A 63 -3.87 21.21 -5.06
CA VAL A 63 -3.15 20.86 -3.84
C VAL A 63 -2.54 19.45 -3.93
N ILE A 64 -3.31 18.46 -4.42
CA ILE A 64 -2.82 17.09 -4.59
C ILE A 64 -1.69 17.05 -5.63
N SER A 65 -1.84 17.74 -6.75
CA SER A 65 -0.78 17.83 -7.77
C SER A 65 0.51 18.45 -7.20
N LYS A 66 0.39 19.50 -6.39
CA LYS A 66 1.55 20.11 -5.72
C LYS A 66 2.25 19.13 -4.77
N ARG A 67 1.49 18.35 -4.00
CA ARG A 67 2.05 17.33 -3.09
C ARG A 67 2.77 16.22 -3.85
N LYS A 68 2.17 15.67 -4.90
CA LYS A 68 2.79 14.63 -5.72
C LYS A 68 4.11 15.14 -6.34
N ARG A 69 4.08 16.33 -6.94
CA ARG A 69 5.27 16.96 -7.54
C ARG A 69 6.38 17.26 -6.54
N ALA A 70 6.04 17.65 -5.31
CA ALA A 70 7.03 17.95 -4.28
C ALA A 70 7.84 16.72 -3.85
N VAL A 71 7.27 15.52 -4.01
CA VAL A 71 7.94 14.24 -3.76
C VAL A 71 8.74 13.82 -5.00
N THR A 72 8.13 13.84 -6.18
CA THR A 72 8.81 13.41 -7.42
C THR A 72 9.90 14.38 -7.88
N SER A 73 9.93 15.61 -7.41
CA SER A 73 11.02 16.55 -7.72
C SER A 73 12.31 16.29 -6.91
N ARG A 74 12.33 15.26 -6.07
CA ARG A 74 13.50 14.93 -5.23
C ARG A 74 14.34 13.88 -5.94
N GLU A 75 15.65 14.11 -5.96
CA GLU A 75 16.58 13.11 -6.48
C GLU A 75 16.60 11.89 -5.56
N TRP A 76 16.60 10.70 -6.17
CA TRP A 76 16.84 9.46 -5.46
C TRP A 76 18.35 9.20 -5.35
N VAL A 77 18.75 8.57 -4.26
CA VAL A 77 20.12 8.08 -4.09
C VAL A 77 20.05 6.64 -3.61
N VAL A 78 20.81 5.77 -4.25
CA VAL A 78 21.01 4.39 -3.81
C VAL A 78 22.28 4.33 -2.99
N ASN A 79 22.11 4.25 -1.68
CA ASN A 79 23.21 4.09 -0.73
C ASN A 79 23.64 2.63 -0.64
N GLU A 80 24.93 2.42 -0.43
CA GLU A 80 25.48 1.11 -0.11
C GLU A 80 25.02 0.69 1.29
N ALA A 81 24.77 -0.61 1.48
CA ALA A 81 24.37 -1.13 2.79
C ALA A 81 25.52 -1.06 3.80
N ASP A 82 26.76 -1.30 3.34
CA ASP A 82 28.00 -1.26 4.09
C ASP A 82 29.21 -1.14 3.14
N ASP A 83 30.43 -1.13 3.69
CA ASP A 83 31.68 -0.97 2.92
C ASP A 83 32.12 -2.21 2.11
N THR A 84 31.38 -3.32 2.17
CA THR A 84 31.77 -4.56 1.50
C THR A 84 31.68 -4.46 -0.01
N ALA A 85 32.51 -5.24 -0.71
CA ALA A 85 32.45 -5.33 -2.18
C ALA A 85 31.08 -5.82 -2.68
N ALA A 86 30.40 -6.68 -1.91
CA ALA A 86 29.08 -7.19 -2.24
C ALA A 86 28.01 -6.09 -2.16
N ALA A 87 28.03 -5.26 -1.11
CA ALA A 87 27.10 -4.15 -0.96
C ALA A 87 27.29 -3.10 -2.07
N LYS A 88 28.54 -2.80 -2.43
CA LYS A 88 28.89 -1.92 -3.56
C LYS A 88 28.33 -2.44 -4.88
N ALA A 89 28.54 -3.72 -5.17
CA ALA A 89 28.02 -4.35 -6.39
C ALA A 89 26.49 -4.37 -6.43
N ALA A 90 25.82 -4.63 -5.29
CA ALA A 90 24.37 -4.62 -5.19
C ALA A 90 23.78 -3.22 -5.38
N ALA A 91 24.39 -2.19 -4.78
CA ALA A 91 23.96 -0.81 -4.97
C ALA A 91 24.08 -0.39 -6.44
N GLU A 92 25.18 -0.75 -7.10
CA GLU A 92 25.39 -0.46 -8.53
C GLU A 92 24.38 -1.17 -9.44
N LEU A 93 24.04 -2.43 -9.14
CA LEU A 93 22.98 -3.16 -9.83
C LEU A 93 21.63 -2.42 -9.71
N ILE A 94 21.27 -2.00 -8.49
CA ILE A 94 20.01 -1.28 -8.22
C ILE A 94 19.98 0.05 -8.96
N ARG A 95 21.08 0.84 -8.96
CA ARG A 95 21.17 2.10 -9.72
C ARG A 95 20.84 1.87 -11.19
N ARG A 96 21.50 0.90 -11.83
CA ARG A 96 21.24 0.54 -13.24
C ARG A 96 19.79 0.11 -13.49
N HIS A 97 19.17 -0.59 -12.54
CA HIS A 97 17.77 -0.99 -12.66
C HIS A 97 16.81 0.20 -12.50
N MET A 98 17.09 1.10 -11.57
CA MET A 98 16.31 2.32 -11.36
C MET A 98 16.39 3.26 -12.56
N ASP A 99 17.56 3.38 -13.21
CA ASP A 99 17.72 4.19 -14.41
C ASP A 99 16.86 3.69 -15.60
N LYS A 100 16.55 2.40 -15.63
CA LYS A 100 15.69 1.78 -16.65
C LYS A 100 14.20 1.80 -16.28
N LEU A 101 13.85 2.18 -15.06
CA LEU A 101 12.46 2.20 -14.57
C LEU A 101 11.98 3.64 -14.44
N ASP A 102 10.75 3.91 -14.87
CA ASP A 102 10.12 5.22 -14.66
C ASP A 102 9.67 5.36 -13.19
N ILE A 103 10.64 5.67 -12.33
CA ILE A 103 10.45 5.80 -10.88
C ILE A 103 9.51 6.97 -10.54
N ASP A 104 9.52 8.05 -11.31
CA ASP A 104 8.63 9.20 -11.09
C ASP A 104 7.17 8.85 -11.36
N LYS A 105 6.91 8.11 -12.44
CA LYS A 105 5.56 7.60 -12.72
C LYS A 105 5.13 6.59 -11.68
N ALA A 106 6.02 5.67 -11.28
CA ALA A 106 5.74 4.73 -10.19
C ALA A 106 5.41 5.47 -8.88
N THR A 107 6.23 6.43 -8.50
CA THR A 107 6.04 7.23 -7.28
C THR A 107 4.72 7.99 -7.34
N THR A 108 4.44 8.68 -8.45
CA THR A 108 3.16 9.39 -8.68
C THR A 108 1.96 8.45 -8.52
N GLY A 109 2.03 7.24 -9.08
CA GLY A 109 0.96 6.26 -8.99
C GLY A 109 0.79 5.68 -7.58
N PHE A 110 1.88 5.49 -6.83
CA PHE A 110 1.76 5.10 -5.42
C PHE A 110 1.10 6.21 -4.59
N LEU A 111 1.42 7.47 -4.87
CA LEU A 111 0.86 8.62 -4.18
C LEU A 111 -0.64 8.84 -4.42
N ASP A 112 -1.31 8.08 -5.30
CA ASP A 112 -2.77 7.99 -5.33
C ASP A 112 -3.36 7.50 -3.99
N ALA A 113 -2.57 6.77 -3.19
CA ALA A 113 -2.94 6.35 -1.85
C ALA A 113 -3.32 7.53 -0.95
N ILE A 114 -2.81 8.75 -1.20
CA ILE A 114 -3.18 9.94 -0.43
C ILE A 114 -4.70 10.16 -0.44
N MET A 115 -5.33 9.97 -1.61
CA MET A 115 -6.78 10.16 -1.77
C MET A 115 -7.59 8.92 -1.41
N LYS A 116 -7.01 7.73 -1.53
CA LYS A 116 -7.71 6.44 -1.45
C LYS A 116 -7.40 5.61 -0.19
N GLY A 117 -6.43 6.04 0.61
CA GLY A 117 -5.88 5.31 1.74
C GLY A 117 -4.74 4.37 1.34
N TYR A 118 -4.86 3.68 0.20
CA TYR A 118 -3.80 2.82 -0.32
C TYR A 118 -3.80 2.73 -1.85
N SER A 119 -2.69 2.22 -2.39
CA SER A 119 -2.50 1.94 -3.81
C SER A 119 -1.70 0.64 -3.98
N VAL A 120 -1.91 -0.01 -5.12
CA VAL A 120 -1.28 -1.30 -5.44
C VAL A 120 -0.65 -1.24 -6.82
N GLY A 121 0.65 -1.48 -6.88
CA GLY A 121 1.43 -1.56 -8.11
C GLY A 121 1.82 -3.01 -8.40
N GLU A 122 1.49 -3.52 -9.58
CA GLU A 122 1.96 -4.80 -10.08
C GLU A 122 3.31 -4.65 -10.78
N VAL A 123 4.31 -5.37 -10.30
CA VAL A 123 5.64 -5.38 -10.89
C VAL A 123 5.63 -6.32 -12.10
N MET A 124 5.95 -5.76 -13.26
CA MET A 124 6.18 -6.51 -14.48
C MET A 124 7.67 -6.81 -14.58
N TRP A 125 8.04 -8.05 -14.26
CA TRP A 125 9.42 -8.51 -14.30
C TRP A 125 9.84 -8.85 -15.73
N VAL A 126 11.11 -8.59 -16.04
CA VAL A 126 11.75 -9.00 -17.28
C VAL A 126 13.10 -9.64 -16.97
N GLN A 127 13.51 -10.59 -17.80
CA GLN A 127 14.84 -11.18 -17.79
C GLN A 127 15.60 -10.68 -19.03
N GLU A 128 16.68 -9.93 -18.81
CA GLU A 128 17.53 -9.34 -19.84
C GLU A 128 18.99 -9.43 -19.39
N ASP A 129 19.92 -9.75 -20.29
CA ASP A 129 21.36 -9.78 -19.98
C ASP A 129 21.74 -10.60 -18.73
N ASN A 130 21.06 -11.74 -18.51
CA ASN A 130 21.17 -12.58 -17.30
C ASN A 130 20.77 -11.90 -15.97
N GLU A 131 20.10 -10.75 -16.02
CA GLU A 131 19.55 -10.02 -14.87
C GLU A 131 18.02 -10.11 -14.86
N ILE A 132 17.44 -10.18 -13.67
CA ILE A 132 15.98 -10.08 -13.48
C ILE A 132 15.69 -8.71 -12.85
N ARG A 133 14.92 -7.89 -13.56
CA ARG A 133 14.63 -6.51 -13.14
C ARG A 133 13.15 -6.15 -13.30
N PRO A 134 12.65 -5.16 -12.55
CA PRO A 134 11.35 -4.56 -12.85
C PRO A 134 11.45 -3.79 -14.19
N ALA A 135 10.57 -4.14 -15.14
CA ALA A 135 10.42 -3.40 -16.39
C ALA A 135 9.40 -2.27 -16.26
N GLU A 136 8.30 -2.52 -15.56
CA GLU A 136 7.20 -1.56 -15.39
C GLU A 136 6.47 -1.84 -14.08
N ILE A 137 5.90 -0.80 -13.46
CA ILE A 137 4.93 -0.93 -12.37
C ILE A 137 3.55 -0.53 -12.89
N ARG A 138 2.64 -1.51 -12.97
CA ARG A 138 1.27 -1.31 -13.44
C ARG A 138 0.31 -1.15 -12.27
N PHE A 139 -0.25 0.04 -12.13
CA PHE A 139 -1.22 0.30 -11.08
C PHE A 139 -2.53 -0.45 -11.31
N ARG A 140 -3.00 -1.10 -10.25
CA ARG A 140 -4.25 -1.85 -10.23
C ARG A 140 -5.25 -1.14 -9.34
N ARG A 141 -6.53 -1.27 -9.71
CA ARG A 141 -7.64 -0.73 -8.91
C ARG A 141 -7.59 -1.34 -7.50
N PRO A 142 -7.46 -0.53 -6.43
CA PRO A 142 -7.43 -1.02 -5.06
C PRO A 142 -8.64 -1.89 -4.72
N GLN A 143 -9.81 -1.60 -5.31
CA GLN A 143 -11.05 -2.38 -5.14
C GLN A 143 -10.94 -3.86 -5.51
N ARG A 144 -9.88 -4.26 -6.23
CA ARG A 144 -9.61 -5.67 -6.54
C ARG A 144 -8.93 -6.43 -5.41
N PHE A 145 -8.61 -5.78 -4.30
CA PHE A 145 -7.89 -6.38 -3.19
C PHE A 145 -8.73 -6.34 -1.91
N VAL A 146 -8.58 -7.39 -1.11
CA VAL A 146 -9.19 -7.51 0.22
C VAL A 146 -8.10 -7.77 1.24
N PHE A 147 -8.35 -7.40 2.49
CA PHE A 147 -7.49 -7.74 3.59
C PHE A 147 -8.17 -8.80 4.45
N VAL A 148 -7.47 -9.90 4.70
CA VAL A 148 -7.97 -11.04 5.45
C VAL A 148 -7.05 -11.28 6.65
N ASP A 149 -7.64 -11.47 7.82
CA ASP A 149 -6.96 -11.95 9.01
C ASP A 149 -7.55 -13.33 9.39
N GLU A 150 -6.73 -14.37 9.24
CA GLU A 150 -7.07 -15.75 9.61
C GLU A 150 -6.37 -16.19 10.90
N GLY A 151 -5.73 -15.25 11.63
CA GLY A 151 -5.09 -15.47 12.93
C GLY A 151 -3.56 -15.47 12.93
N ASP A 152 -2.93 -15.33 11.77
CA ASP A 152 -1.48 -15.21 11.59
C ASP A 152 -1.05 -13.81 11.08
N GLY A 153 -1.99 -12.86 11.11
CA GLY A 153 -1.80 -11.49 10.68
C GLY A 153 -2.65 -11.13 9.46
N VAL A 154 -2.54 -9.87 9.04
CA VAL A 154 -3.34 -9.34 7.94
C VAL A 154 -2.66 -9.58 6.60
N GLU A 155 -3.28 -10.40 5.75
CA GLU A 155 -2.84 -10.67 4.38
C GLU A 155 -3.68 -9.89 3.36
N MET A 156 -3.03 -9.31 2.35
CA MET A 156 -3.71 -8.75 1.18
C MET A 156 -3.95 -9.87 0.16
N ARG A 157 -5.19 -10.08 -0.28
CA ARG A 157 -5.58 -11.09 -1.26
C ARG A 157 -6.23 -10.45 -2.50
N LEU A 158 -6.11 -11.11 -3.66
CA LEU A 158 -6.67 -10.64 -4.93
C LEU A 158 -8.07 -11.24 -5.17
N LEU A 159 -9.06 -10.40 -5.39
CA LEU A 159 -10.38 -10.84 -5.86
C LEU A 159 -10.32 -11.32 -7.31
N THR A 160 -10.74 -12.57 -7.51
CA THR A 160 -10.90 -13.22 -8.81
C THR A 160 -12.35 -13.63 -9.02
N LEU A 161 -12.72 -13.98 -10.26
CA LEU A 161 -14.06 -14.52 -10.53
C LEU A 161 -14.28 -15.89 -9.84
N GLY A 162 -13.21 -16.64 -9.60
CA GLY A 162 -13.26 -17.92 -8.88
C GLY A 162 -13.37 -17.75 -7.35
N ASN A 163 -12.88 -16.63 -6.82
CA ASN A 163 -12.97 -16.30 -5.39
C ASN A 163 -13.26 -14.81 -5.20
N THR A 164 -14.54 -14.47 -5.31
CA THR A 164 -15.04 -13.08 -5.26
C THR A 164 -15.17 -12.53 -3.84
N TYR A 165 -14.97 -13.37 -2.83
CA TYR A 165 -15.20 -13.01 -1.43
C TYR A 165 -13.90 -12.87 -0.64
N LYS A 166 -13.13 -13.96 -0.46
CA LYS A 166 -11.85 -13.93 0.27
C LYS A 166 -10.66 -13.58 -0.61
N GLY A 167 -10.80 -13.74 -1.92
CA GLY A 167 -9.70 -13.61 -2.86
C GLY A 167 -8.67 -14.73 -2.72
N GLU A 168 -7.72 -14.72 -3.64
CA GLU A 168 -6.60 -15.66 -3.72
C GLU A 168 -5.32 -15.02 -3.14
N PRO A 169 -4.43 -15.82 -2.54
CA PRO A 169 -3.14 -15.34 -2.05
C PRO A 169 -2.30 -14.78 -3.20
N LEU A 170 -1.48 -13.80 -2.88
CA LEU A 170 -0.67 -13.10 -3.88
C LEU A 170 0.65 -13.82 -4.12
N PRO A 171 1.13 -13.92 -5.36
CA PRO A 171 2.48 -14.40 -5.61
C PRO A 171 3.53 -13.49 -4.98
N ASP A 172 4.56 -14.09 -4.39
CA ASP A 172 5.68 -13.37 -3.80
C ASP A 172 6.33 -12.42 -4.81
N ARG A 173 6.72 -11.22 -4.33
CA ARG A 173 7.44 -10.19 -5.10
C ARG A 173 6.68 -9.67 -6.34
N LYS A 174 5.38 -9.97 -6.48
CA LYS A 174 4.59 -9.55 -7.64
C LYS A 174 3.90 -8.20 -7.46
N LEU A 175 3.46 -7.89 -6.25
CA LEU A 175 2.72 -6.66 -5.94
C LEU A 175 3.45 -5.85 -4.87
N ILE A 176 3.37 -4.52 -5.00
CA ILE A 176 3.80 -3.56 -3.99
C ILE A 176 2.54 -2.84 -3.51
N LYS A 177 2.32 -2.83 -2.19
CA LYS A 177 1.28 -2.04 -1.53
C LYS A 177 1.91 -0.79 -0.94
N PHE A 178 1.34 0.37 -1.21
CA PHE A 178 1.64 1.59 -0.48
C PHE A 178 0.40 2.05 0.28
N THR A 179 0.55 2.29 1.57
CA THR A 179 -0.52 2.74 2.47
C THR A 179 -0.22 4.14 2.98
N PHE A 180 -1.18 5.03 2.84
CA PHE A 180 -1.15 6.38 3.37
C PHE A 180 -1.85 6.43 4.73
N ASP A 181 -1.19 7.07 5.70
CA ASP A 181 -1.66 7.21 7.09
C ASP A 181 -2.14 5.87 7.69
N PRO A 182 -1.25 4.85 7.78
CA PRO A 182 -1.61 3.55 8.34
C PRO A 182 -2.02 3.68 9.81
N ARG A 183 -3.03 2.92 10.21
CA ARG A 183 -3.43 2.70 11.60
C ARG A 183 -3.34 1.22 11.88
N TYR A 184 -3.13 0.85 13.14
CA TYR A 184 -3.03 -0.56 13.54
C TYR A 184 -4.28 -1.32 13.06
N GLU A 185 -5.48 -0.80 13.33
CA GLU A 185 -6.73 -1.46 12.96
C GLU A 185 -7.10 -1.37 11.47
N ASN A 186 -6.40 -0.54 10.66
CA ASN A 186 -6.83 -0.21 9.31
C ASN A 186 -5.75 -0.49 8.24
N PRO A 187 -5.75 -1.69 7.62
CA PRO A 187 -4.81 -2.03 6.56
C PRO A 187 -5.01 -1.24 5.25
N HIS A 188 -6.19 -0.63 5.09
CA HIS A 188 -6.54 0.23 3.95
C HIS A 188 -5.94 1.64 4.06
N GLY A 189 -5.47 2.05 5.25
CA GLY A 189 -5.01 3.41 5.52
C GLY A 189 -6.13 4.43 5.67
N PHE A 190 -5.78 5.64 6.11
CA PHE A 190 -6.74 6.73 6.33
C PHE A 190 -6.67 7.77 5.20
N ALA A 191 -7.62 7.65 4.27
CA ALA A 191 -7.68 8.47 3.06
C ALA A 191 -8.01 9.95 3.37
N LEU A 192 -7.32 10.89 2.70
CA LEU A 192 -7.75 12.30 2.73
C LEU A 192 -9.11 12.50 2.05
N GLY A 193 -9.50 11.60 1.15
CA GLY A 193 -10.83 11.59 0.54
C GLY A 193 -11.96 11.61 1.58
N ASN A 194 -11.79 10.93 2.72
CA ASN A 194 -12.75 10.95 3.83
C ASN A 194 -13.02 12.39 4.32
N SER A 195 -11.94 13.11 4.65
CA SER A 195 -12.04 14.46 5.20
C SER A 195 -12.46 15.49 4.16
N LEU A 196 -12.12 15.26 2.89
CA LEU A 196 -12.44 16.17 1.78
C LEU A 196 -13.86 15.97 1.24
N PHE A 197 -14.46 14.79 1.46
CA PHE A 197 -15.75 14.44 0.86
C PHE A 197 -16.85 15.45 1.20
N TRP A 198 -17.10 15.69 2.49
CA TRP A 198 -18.19 16.58 2.92
C TRP A 198 -17.96 18.05 2.53
N PRO A 199 -16.78 18.67 2.77
CA PRO A 199 -16.52 20.04 2.34
C PRO A 199 -16.71 20.24 0.83
N VAL A 200 -16.19 19.33 0.00
CA VAL A 200 -16.33 19.42 -1.46
C VAL A 200 -17.77 19.18 -1.89
N PHE A 201 -18.47 18.24 -1.25
CA PHE A 201 -19.88 17.98 -1.52
C PHE A 201 -20.74 19.23 -1.26
N PHE A 202 -20.61 19.85 -0.09
CA PHE A 202 -21.36 21.07 0.24
C PHE A 202 -21.02 22.24 -0.68
N LYS A 203 -19.72 22.43 -0.97
CA LYS A 203 -19.25 23.41 -1.95
C LYS A 203 -19.92 23.24 -3.31
N ARG A 204 -20.00 22.00 -3.83
CA ARG A 204 -20.65 21.70 -5.13
C ARG A 204 -22.16 21.92 -5.10
N LYS A 205 -22.80 21.81 -3.94
CA LYS A 205 -24.24 22.04 -3.75
C LYS A 205 -24.59 23.49 -3.42
N GLY A 206 -23.60 24.38 -3.30
CA GLY A 206 -23.83 25.78 -2.94
C GLY A 206 -24.34 25.96 -1.50
N ILE A 207 -24.10 24.97 -0.63
CA ILE A 207 -24.45 25.04 0.79
C ILE A 207 -23.20 25.56 1.51
N THR A 208 -23.27 26.77 2.04
CA THR A 208 -22.20 27.44 2.81
C THR A 208 -22.58 27.57 4.26
#